data_AF-A0A250K2Z8-F1
#
_entry.id   AF-A0A250K2Z8-F1
#
_cell.length_a   1.000
_cell.length_b   1.000
_cell.length_c   1.000
_cell.angle_alpha   90.00
_cell.angle_beta   90.00
_cell.angle_gamma   90.00
#
_symmetry.space_group_name_H-M   'P 1'
#
loop_
_entity.id
_entity.type
_entity.pdbx_description
1 polymer ?
#
loop_
_entity_poly.entity_id
_entity_poly.type
_entity_poly.pdbx_seq_one_letter_code
_entity_poly.pdbx_strand_id
1 'polypeptide(L)'
;MSKSLSRRIQALSLLAAVALAPTALAEQAPMGRPYVFATVDDYTVRLDGYIEVTGVIQGEAAPRTVTFWVSPNIGAGVNFQAMSSRCDRMAMLTMAKPGAYLFTMSVEEQQNYYRQFVCKLTRLP
;
A
#
# COMPACT_ATOMS: atom_id res chain seq x y z
N MET A 1 38.71 -33.81 2.29
CA MET A 1 37.52 -33.14 1.73
C MET A 1 37.82 -31.66 1.54
N SER A 2 37.78 -31.18 0.30
CA SER A 2 38.29 -29.86 -0.10
C SER A 2 37.39 -28.72 0.39
N LYS A 3 37.94 -27.82 1.22
CA LYS A 3 37.31 -26.59 1.72
C LYS A 3 36.76 -25.68 0.60
N SER A 4 37.20 -25.90 -0.65
CA SER A 4 36.77 -25.13 -1.83
C SER A 4 35.34 -25.45 -2.30
N LEU A 5 34.83 -26.65 -2.06
CA LEU A 5 33.46 -27.02 -2.47
C LEU A 5 32.41 -26.35 -1.58
N SER A 6 32.69 -26.22 -0.28
CA SER A 6 31.79 -25.57 0.69
C SER A 6 31.55 -24.08 0.39
N ARG A 7 32.58 -23.35 -0.10
CA ARG A 7 32.42 -21.93 -0.47
C ARG A 7 31.58 -21.71 -1.71
N ARG A 8 31.66 -22.63 -2.70
CA ARG A 8 30.89 -22.51 -3.94
C ARG A 8 29.39 -22.77 -3.71
N ILE A 9 29.06 -23.70 -2.81
CA ILE A 9 27.67 -23.99 -2.45
C ILE A 9 27.04 -22.83 -1.67
N GLN A 10 27.80 -22.18 -0.77
CA GLN A 10 27.33 -20.99 -0.05
C GLN A 10 27.15 -19.75 -0.95
N ALA A 11 27.93 -19.62 -2.02
CA ALA A 11 27.78 -18.51 -2.96
C ALA A 11 26.49 -18.62 -3.80
N LEU A 12 26.08 -19.84 -4.15
CA LEU A 12 24.84 -20.05 -4.92
C LEU A 12 23.57 -19.74 -4.11
N SER A 13 23.54 -20.05 -2.81
CA SER A 13 22.37 -19.78 -1.97
C SER A 13 22.17 -18.27 -1.71
N LEU A 14 23.25 -17.47 -1.65
CA LEU A 14 23.12 -16.01 -1.54
C LEU A 14 22.59 -15.36 -2.83
N LEU A 15 22.99 -15.83 -4.01
CA LEU A 15 22.49 -15.29 -5.28
C LEU A 15 21.00 -15.62 -5.52
N ALA A 16 20.52 -16.79 -5.07
CA ALA A 16 19.10 -17.14 -5.15
C ALA A 16 18.22 -16.29 -4.23
N ALA A 17 18.73 -15.88 -3.07
CA ALA A 17 17.98 -15.04 -2.12
C ALA A 17 17.77 -13.60 -2.60
N VAL A 18 18.69 -13.04 -3.41
CA VAL A 18 18.59 -11.67 -3.94
C VAL A 18 17.60 -11.59 -5.12
N ALA A 19 17.43 -12.66 -5.89
CA ALA A 19 16.52 -12.71 -7.03
C ALA A 19 15.02 -12.77 -6.64
N LEU A 20 14.73 -13.07 -5.37
CA LEU A 20 13.37 -13.21 -4.83
C LEU A 20 12.90 -11.99 -4.03
N ALA A 21 13.65 -10.89 -4.04
CA ALA A 21 13.14 -9.65 -3.46
C ALA A 21 11.87 -9.25 -4.22
N PRO A 22 10.69 -9.20 -3.56
CA PRO A 22 9.46 -8.81 -4.22
C PRO A 22 9.64 -7.37 -4.70
N THR A 23 9.73 -7.20 -6.01
CA THR A 23 9.63 -5.88 -6.63
C THR A 23 8.20 -5.42 -6.44
N ALA A 24 7.95 -4.60 -5.42
CA ALA A 24 6.66 -3.95 -5.26
C ALA A 24 6.39 -3.15 -6.54
N LEU A 25 5.43 -3.60 -7.34
CA LEU A 25 5.00 -2.88 -8.53
C LEU A 25 4.28 -1.61 -8.07
N ALA A 26 4.81 -0.46 -8.44
CA ALA A 26 4.17 0.82 -8.20
C ALA A 26 3.07 1.06 -9.24
N GLU A 27 1.86 1.38 -8.79
CA GLU A 27 0.72 1.76 -9.65
C GLU A 27 0.10 3.07 -9.16
N GLN A 28 -0.29 3.95 -10.09
CA GLN A 28 -1.16 5.07 -9.79
C GLN A 28 -2.63 4.62 -9.84
N ALA A 29 -3.36 4.76 -8.74
CA ALA A 29 -4.76 4.38 -8.67
C ALA A 29 -5.61 5.20 -9.67
N PRO A 30 -6.34 4.55 -10.58
CA PRO A 30 -7.34 5.22 -11.40
C PRO A 30 -8.55 5.60 -10.54
N MET A 31 -9.24 6.66 -10.96
CA MET A 31 -10.45 7.11 -10.27
C MET A 31 -11.56 6.05 -10.36
N GLY A 32 -12.34 5.94 -9.29
CA GLY A 32 -13.46 5.01 -9.14
C GLY A 32 -13.06 3.55 -8.86
N ARG A 33 -11.77 3.21 -8.86
CA ARG A 33 -11.32 1.83 -8.59
C ARG A 33 -11.00 1.64 -7.11
N PRO A 34 -11.67 0.71 -6.41
CA PRO A 34 -11.27 0.31 -5.07
C PRO A 34 -10.09 -0.69 -5.10
N TYR A 35 -9.16 -0.50 -4.19
CA TYR A 35 -8.05 -1.41 -3.88
C TYR A 35 -8.31 -2.00 -2.50
N VAL A 36 -8.34 -3.33 -2.41
CA VAL A 36 -8.60 -4.06 -1.16
C VAL A 36 -7.30 -4.71 -0.72
N PHE A 37 -6.65 -4.13 0.27
CA PHE A 37 -5.43 -4.65 0.89
C PHE A 37 -5.78 -5.70 1.94
N ALA A 38 -5.27 -6.91 1.76
CA ALA A 38 -5.30 -7.99 2.75
C ALA A 38 -4.25 -7.80 3.86
N THR A 39 -3.11 -7.21 3.49
CA THR A 39 -2.10 -6.71 4.43
C THR A 39 -1.67 -5.31 4.00
N VAL A 40 -1.24 -4.52 4.97
CA VAL A 40 -0.58 -3.24 4.74
C VAL A 40 0.80 -3.35 5.37
N ASP A 41 1.82 -2.97 4.61
CA ASP A 41 3.23 -2.99 5.01
C ASP A 41 3.74 -1.56 5.23
N ASP A 42 3.26 -0.59 4.42
CA ASP A 42 3.58 0.84 4.56
C ASP A 42 2.37 1.72 4.20
N TYR A 43 2.27 2.86 4.86
CA TYR A 43 1.29 3.90 4.58
C TYR A 43 1.93 5.28 4.71
N THR A 44 2.02 5.99 3.60
CA THR A 44 2.69 7.28 3.54
C THR A 44 1.74 8.36 3.02
N VAL A 45 1.63 9.47 3.76
CA VAL A 45 0.90 10.67 3.35
C VAL A 45 1.91 11.74 2.96
N ARG A 46 1.81 12.25 1.73
CA ARG A 46 2.71 13.28 1.19
C ARG A 46 2.02 14.64 1.16
N LEU A 47 2.80 15.70 1.38
CA LEU A 47 2.30 17.08 1.43
C LEU A 47 1.80 17.60 0.06
N ASP A 48 2.18 16.95 -1.03
CA ASP A 48 1.75 17.24 -2.41
C ASP A 48 0.40 16.59 -2.78
N GLY A 49 -0.33 16.04 -1.79
CA GLY A 49 -1.67 15.48 -1.99
C GLY A 49 -1.68 14.02 -2.42
N TYR A 50 -0.53 13.35 -2.34
CA TYR A 50 -0.41 11.92 -2.64
C TYR A 50 -0.48 11.08 -1.37
N ILE A 51 -1.13 9.93 -1.47
CA ILE A 51 -1.12 8.89 -0.44
C ILE A 51 -0.57 7.63 -1.10
N GLU A 52 0.44 7.03 -0.49
CA GLU A 52 1.04 5.78 -0.96
C GLU A 52 0.71 4.67 0.04
N VAL A 53 0.25 3.53 -0.47
CA VAL A 53 -0.04 2.36 0.34
C VAL A 53 0.70 1.18 -0.25
N THR A 54 1.57 0.56 0.55
CA THR A 54 2.24 -0.68 0.17
C THR A 54 1.63 -1.84 0.93
N GLY A 55 1.28 -2.90 0.23
CA GLY A 55 0.72 -4.10 0.85
C GLY A 55 0.26 -5.14 -0.15
N VAL A 56 -0.23 -6.27 0.33
CA VAL A 56 -0.77 -7.33 -0.53
C VAL A 56 -2.24 -7.05 -0.83
N ILE A 57 -2.57 -6.89 -2.10
CA ILE A 57 -3.96 -6.74 -2.56
C ILE A 57 -4.64 -8.10 -2.60
N GLN A 58 -5.93 -8.17 -2.28
CA GLN A 58 -6.71 -9.41 -2.38
C GLN A 58 -6.62 -10.02 -3.78
N GLY A 59 -6.32 -11.32 -3.82
CA GLY A 59 -6.12 -12.07 -5.06
C GLY A 59 -4.72 -11.98 -5.64
N GLU A 60 -3.83 -11.16 -5.06
CA GLU A 60 -2.43 -11.08 -5.44
C GLU A 60 -1.54 -11.78 -4.41
N ALA A 61 -0.38 -12.27 -4.87
CA ALA A 61 0.58 -12.99 -4.04
C ALA A 61 1.76 -12.12 -3.56
N ALA A 62 2.02 -11.01 -4.24
CA ALA A 62 3.13 -10.11 -3.95
C ALA A 62 2.61 -8.73 -3.52
N PRO A 63 3.34 -8.04 -2.62
CA PRO A 63 2.98 -6.69 -2.23
C PRO A 63 3.15 -5.71 -3.41
N ARG A 64 2.33 -4.66 -3.41
CA ARG A 64 2.36 -3.59 -4.40
C ARG A 64 2.21 -2.24 -3.72
N THR A 65 2.80 -1.22 -4.33
CA THR A 65 2.64 0.16 -3.89
C THR A 65 1.59 0.83 -4.77
N VAL A 66 0.48 1.26 -4.18
CA VAL A 66 -0.57 1.99 -4.88
C VAL A 66 -0.53 3.44 -4.44
N THR A 67 -0.42 4.33 -5.41
CA THR A 67 -0.38 5.77 -5.21
C THR A 67 -1.75 6.37 -5.53
N PHE A 68 -2.34 7.06 -4.57
CA PHE A 68 -3.63 7.74 -4.68
C PHE A 68 -3.37 9.24 -4.74
N TRP A 69 -3.86 9.91 -5.80
CA TRP A 69 -3.73 11.36 -5.92
C TRP A 69 -5.02 12.05 -5.54
N VAL A 70 -4.92 12.97 -4.57
CA VAL A 70 -6.03 13.80 -4.11
C VAL A 70 -5.75 15.22 -4.59
N SER A 71 -6.66 15.78 -5.40
CA SER A 71 -6.51 17.14 -5.87
C SER A 71 -6.64 18.11 -4.68
N PRO A 72 -5.59 18.89 -4.35
CA PRO A 72 -5.71 19.94 -3.36
C PRO A 72 -6.41 21.13 -4.01
N ASN A 73 -7.75 21.09 -4.13
CA ASN A 73 -8.48 22.31 -4.46
C ASN A 73 -8.24 23.34 -3.35
N ILE A 74 -8.01 24.59 -3.76
CA ILE A 74 -7.68 25.73 -2.88
C ILE A 74 -8.85 25.91 -1.88
N GLY A 75 -8.63 25.52 -0.62
CA GLY A 75 -9.64 25.49 0.46
C GLY A 75 -9.89 24.10 1.08
N ALA A 76 -9.47 23.02 0.43
CA ALA A 76 -9.67 21.64 0.88
C ALA A 76 -8.53 21.08 1.75
N GLY A 77 -7.46 21.84 2.02
CA GLY A 77 -6.29 21.37 2.78
C GLY A 77 -6.61 20.88 4.19
N VAL A 78 -7.60 21.49 4.84
CA VAL A 78 -8.09 21.07 6.17
C VAL A 78 -8.80 19.71 6.10
N ASN A 79 -9.56 19.48 5.02
CA ASN A 79 -10.26 18.21 4.79
C ASN A 79 -9.28 17.07 4.44
N PHE A 80 -8.23 17.36 3.66
CA PHE A 80 -7.21 16.36 3.33
C PHE A 80 -6.53 15.81 4.58
N GLN A 81 -6.03 16.68 5.46
CA GLN A 81 -5.35 16.26 6.70
C GLN A 81 -6.27 15.47 7.64
N ALA A 82 -7.52 15.91 7.81
CA ALA A 82 -8.48 15.21 8.65
C ALA A 82 -8.84 13.82 8.09
N MET A 83 -9.05 13.71 6.78
CA MET A 83 -9.35 12.44 6.13
C MET A 83 -8.13 11.52 6.09
N SER A 84 -6.92 12.05 5.87
CA SER A 84 -5.72 11.24 5.73
C SER A 84 -5.34 10.64 7.08
N SER A 85 -5.48 11.43 8.15
CA SER A 85 -5.36 10.95 9.53
C SER A 85 -6.35 9.84 9.88
N ARG A 86 -7.55 9.83 9.28
CA ARG A 86 -8.52 8.75 9.50
C ARG A 86 -8.08 7.46 8.81
N CYS A 87 -7.59 7.56 7.58
CA CYS A 87 -7.12 6.41 6.82
C CYS A 87 -5.81 5.86 7.35
N ASP A 88 -4.90 6.72 7.82
CA ASP A 88 -3.67 6.34 8.52
C ASP A 88 -3.95 5.44 9.73
N ARG A 89 -4.90 5.82 10.59
CA ARG A 89 -5.33 4.96 11.72
C ARG A 89 -5.85 3.58 11.28
N MET A 90 -6.58 3.51 10.17
CA MET A 90 -7.08 2.24 9.63
C MET A 90 -5.95 1.39 9.03
N ALA A 91 -5.01 2.02 8.34
CA ALA A 91 -3.81 1.38 7.80
C ALA A 91 -2.95 0.82 8.96
N MET A 92 -2.69 1.63 10.00
CA MET A 92 -1.97 1.19 11.20
C MET A 92 -2.64 0.01 11.91
N LEU A 93 -3.97 -0.03 11.97
CA LEU A 93 -4.69 -1.18 12.53
C LEU A 93 -4.48 -2.45 11.69
N THR A 94 -4.45 -2.32 10.36
CA THR A 94 -4.18 -3.44 9.44
C THR A 94 -2.73 -3.92 9.54
N MET A 95 -1.78 -2.99 9.65
CA MET A 95 -0.36 -3.29 9.89
C MET A 95 -0.14 -4.02 11.23
N ALA A 96 -0.79 -3.56 12.30
CA ALA A 96 -0.63 -4.12 13.63
C ALA A 96 -1.29 -5.50 13.80
N LYS A 97 -2.30 -5.82 12.97
CA LYS A 97 -3.02 -7.10 12.99
C LYS A 97 -3.23 -7.64 11.57
N PRO A 98 -2.15 -8.10 10.90
CA PRO A 98 -2.27 -8.65 9.55
C PRO A 98 -3.26 -9.82 9.52
N GLY A 99 -4.15 -9.83 8.54
CA GLY A 99 -5.17 -10.88 8.39
C GLY A 99 -6.41 -10.74 9.30
N ALA A 100 -6.47 -9.76 10.21
CA ALA A 100 -7.68 -9.48 10.98
C ALA A 100 -8.62 -8.49 10.28
N TYR A 101 -8.08 -7.70 9.35
CA TYR A 101 -8.81 -6.66 8.65
C TYR A 101 -8.45 -6.62 7.17
N LEU A 102 -9.41 -6.18 6.36
CA LEU A 102 -9.19 -5.71 5.00
C LEU A 102 -9.25 -4.19 5.00
N PHE A 103 -8.22 -3.57 4.41
CA PHE A 103 -8.16 -2.13 4.22
C PHE A 103 -8.52 -1.80 2.78
N THR A 104 -9.62 -1.10 2.56
CA THR A 104 -10.04 -0.68 1.22
C THR A 104 -9.76 0.80 1.03
N MET A 105 -9.15 1.16 -0.11
CA MET A 105 -8.97 2.56 -0.53
C MET A 105 -9.40 2.78 -1.98
N SER A 106 -10.00 3.94 -2.24
CA SER A 106 -10.34 4.41 -3.59
C SER A 106 -10.22 5.93 -3.67
N VAL A 107 -10.09 6.47 -4.89
CA VAL A 107 -10.35 7.89 -5.18
C VAL A 107 -11.66 7.97 -5.96
N GLU A 108 -12.61 8.76 -5.50
CA GLU A 108 -13.90 8.98 -6.14
C GLU A 108 -14.05 10.41 -6.62
N GLU A 109 -14.74 10.59 -7.74
CA GLU A 109 -15.12 11.90 -8.27
C GLU A 109 -16.51 12.28 -7.75
N GLN A 110 -16.61 13.46 -7.13
CA GLN A 110 -17.86 14.04 -6.64
C GLN A 110 -18.39 15.08 -7.62
N GLN A 111 -19.71 15.38 -7.55
CA GLN A 111 -20.47 16.24 -8.47
C GLN A 111 -19.92 17.67 -8.70
N ASN A 112 -18.88 18.09 -7.98
CA ASN A 112 -18.25 19.41 -8.09
C ASN A 112 -16.76 19.34 -8.48
N TYR A 113 -16.33 18.30 -9.22
CA TYR A 113 -14.93 18.03 -9.58
C TYR A 113 -13.97 17.85 -8.38
N TYR A 114 -14.53 17.57 -7.20
CA TYR A 114 -13.72 17.23 -6.03
C TYR A 114 -13.37 15.75 -6.10
N ARG A 115 -12.07 15.46 -5.99
CA ARG A 115 -11.58 14.11 -5.78
C ARG A 115 -11.56 13.85 -4.29
N GLN A 116 -12.38 12.92 -3.82
CA GLN A 116 -12.32 12.44 -2.45
C GLN A 116 -11.60 11.11 -2.43
N PHE A 117 -10.78 10.84 -1.42
CA PHE A 117 -10.37 9.47 -1.15
C PHE A 117 -11.30 8.86 -0.12
N VAL A 118 -11.67 7.61 -0.35
CA VAL A 118 -12.49 6.84 0.57
C VAL A 118 -11.63 5.74 1.13
N CYS A 119 -11.65 5.58 2.45
CA CYS A 119 -11.03 4.44 3.10
C CYS A 119 -12.02 3.72 4.02
N LYS A 120 -11.95 2.40 4.02
CA LYS A 120 -12.81 1.53 4.81
C LYS A 120 -11.96 0.42 5.42
N LEU A 121 -12.28 0.06 6.66
CA LEU A 121 -11.74 -1.10 7.34
C LEU A 121 -12.85 -2.13 7.51
N THR A 122 -12.63 -3.36 7.02
CA THR A 122 -13.57 -4.48 7.18
C THR A 122 -12.93 -5.55 8.02
N ARG A 123 -13.59 -6.00 9.09
CA ARG A 123 -13.07 -7.09 9.93
C ARG A 123 -13.28 -8.43 9.24
N LEU A 124 -12.27 -9.28 9.25
CA LEU A 124 -12.38 -10.67 8.81
C LEU A 124 -12.94 -11.53 9.97
N PRO A 125 -13.75 -12.56 9.65
CA PRO A 125 -14.34 -13.46 10.64
C PRO A 125 -13.30 -14.30 11.39
#